data_AF-A0A6B3HEY0-F1
#
_entry.id   AF-A0A6B3HEY0-F1
#
_cell.length_a   1.000
_cell.length_b   1.000
_cell.length_c   1.000
_cell.angle_alpha   90.00
_cell.angle_beta   90.00
_cell.angle_gamma   90.00
#
_symmetry.space_group_name_H-M   'P 1'
#
loop_
_entity.id
_entity.type
_entity.pdbx_description
1 polymer ?
#
loop_
_entity_poly.entity_id
_entity_poly.type
_entity_poly.pdbx_seq_one_letter_code
_entity_poly.pdbx_strand_id
1 'polypeptide(L)'
;GLPEVTLGLLPAGGGVTRTVRLMGIADALLKVLLQGTQYTPQRALENGLIHEVAATREEMLEKARAFIDANPESQQPWDVKGYR
;
A
#
# COMPACT_ATOMS: atom_id res chain seq x y z
N GLY A 1 -1.53 1.65 7.98
CA GLY A 1 -1.20 0.31 8.50
C GLY A 1 -2.43 -0.56 8.47
N LEU A 2 -2.31 -1.81 8.91
CA LEU A 2 -3.40 -2.80 8.99
C LEU A 2 -3.48 -3.34 10.44
N PRO A 3 -4.19 -2.65 11.36
CA PRO A 3 -4.14 -2.92 12.80
C PRO A 3 -5.02 -4.10 13.26
N GLU A 4 -5.66 -4.85 12.36
CA GLU A 4 -6.63 -5.89 12.67
C GLU A 4 -6.09 -6.97 13.64
N VAL A 5 -4.80 -7.29 13.56
CA VAL A 5 -4.14 -8.26 14.46
C VAL A 5 -4.17 -7.82 15.93
N THR A 6 -4.19 -6.52 16.21
CA THR A 6 -4.28 -5.97 17.57
C THR A 6 -5.64 -6.27 18.24
N LEU A 7 -6.63 -6.67 17.44
CA LEU A 7 -7.96 -7.09 17.88
C LEU A 7 -8.15 -8.61 17.79
N GLY A 8 -7.08 -9.39 17.53
CA GLY A 8 -7.16 -10.83 17.30
C GLY A 8 -7.76 -11.23 15.96
N LEU A 9 -7.79 -10.29 14.99
CA LEU A 9 -8.33 -10.51 13.64
C LEU A 9 -7.20 -10.53 12.61
N LEU A 10 -7.57 -10.66 11.33
CA LEU A 10 -6.66 -10.48 10.19
C LEU A 10 -7.26 -9.51 9.17
N PRO A 11 -6.43 -8.85 8.32
CA PRO A 11 -6.89 -7.93 7.28
C PRO A 11 -7.62 -8.65 6.12
N ALA A 12 -8.82 -9.16 6.40
CA ALA A 12 -9.57 -10.06 5.52
C ALA A 12 -10.16 -9.37 4.27
N GLY A 13 -10.19 -8.04 4.21
CA GLY A 13 -10.57 -7.26 3.02
C GLY A 13 -9.55 -7.31 1.87
N GLY A 14 -8.69 -8.32 1.86
CA GLY A 14 -7.57 -8.48 0.92
C GLY A 14 -6.30 -7.72 1.30
N GLY A 15 -6.18 -7.22 2.54
CA GLY A 15 -4.97 -6.57 3.03
C GLY A 15 -3.78 -7.54 3.07
N VAL A 16 -4.01 -8.78 3.51
CA VAL A 16 -3.01 -9.85 3.46
C VAL A 16 -2.57 -10.13 2.03
N THR A 17 -3.52 -10.39 1.14
CA THR A 17 -3.23 -10.75 -0.26
C THR A 17 -2.48 -9.64 -1.00
N ARG A 18 -2.94 -8.39 -0.90
CA ARG A 18 -2.34 -7.27 -1.65
C ARG A 18 -0.98 -6.89 -1.12
N THR A 19 -0.77 -6.87 0.19
CA THR A 19 0.56 -6.56 0.75
C THR A 19 1.58 -7.62 0.36
N VAL A 20 1.22 -8.90 0.45
CA VAL A 20 2.11 -9.99 0.00
C VAL A 20 2.45 -9.88 -1.49
N ARG A 21 1.49 -9.49 -2.34
CA ARG A 21 1.76 -9.24 -3.78
C ARG A 21 2.58 -7.96 -4.03
N LEU A 22 2.46 -6.95 -3.18
CA LEU A 22 3.20 -5.69 -3.35
C LEU A 22 4.67 -5.81 -2.95
N MET A 23 4.96 -6.43 -1.82
CA MET A 23 6.31 -6.40 -1.21
C MET A 23 6.89 -7.78 -0.90
N GLY A 24 6.18 -8.86 -1.23
CA GLY A 24 6.57 -10.23 -0.91
C GLY A 24 6.21 -10.64 0.51
N ILE A 25 6.34 -11.94 0.80
CA ILE A 25 5.86 -12.55 2.05
C ILE A 25 6.59 -11.97 3.27
N ALA A 26 7.93 -11.96 3.25
CA ALA A 26 8.73 -11.56 4.40
C ALA A 26 8.46 -10.11 4.82
N ASP A 27 8.50 -9.19 3.86
CA ASP A 27 8.26 -7.77 4.12
C ASP A 27 6.81 -7.49 4.51
N ALA A 28 5.83 -8.14 3.86
CA ALA A 28 4.43 -7.97 4.24
C ALA A 28 4.17 -8.41 5.68
N LEU A 29 4.74 -9.55 6.09
CA LEU A 29 4.61 -10.05 7.46
C LEU A 29 5.29 -9.11 8.47
N LEU A 30 6.56 -8.78 8.25
CA LEU A 30 7.37 -8.05 9.23
C LEU A 30 7.01 -6.56 9.31
N LYS A 31 6.70 -5.93 8.17
CA LYS A 31 6.40 -4.49 8.10
C LYS A 31 4.92 -4.17 8.26
N VAL A 32 4.00 -5.13 8.14
CA VAL A 32 2.57 -4.77 8.10
C VAL A 32 1.70 -5.70 8.95
N LEU A 33 1.78 -7.01 8.72
CA LEU A 33 0.71 -7.92 9.13
C LEU A 33 0.87 -8.45 10.56
N LEU A 34 2.09 -8.71 11.03
CA LEU A 34 2.31 -9.35 12.33
C LEU A 34 2.11 -8.40 13.52
N GLN A 35 2.54 -7.16 13.38
CA GLN A 35 2.47 -6.16 14.46
C GLN A 35 1.26 -5.22 14.33
N GLY A 36 0.65 -5.15 13.15
CA GLY A 36 -0.45 -4.21 12.87
C GLY A 36 -0.04 -2.74 12.96
N THR A 37 1.24 -2.44 12.68
CA THR A 37 1.85 -1.14 12.89
C THR A 37 1.13 -0.03 12.11
N GLN A 38 0.86 1.08 12.80
CA GLN A 38 0.38 2.32 12.19
C GLN A 38 1.58 3.21 11.84
N TYR A 39 1.56 3.78 10.64
CA TYR A 39 2.67 4.55 10.09
C TYR A 39 2.28 6.00 9.88
N THR A 40 3.22 6.92 10.11
CA THR A 40 3.15 8.27 9.54
C THR A 40 3.31 8.20 8.03
N PRO A 41 2.87 9.23 7.26
CA PRO A 41 2.97 9.21 5.79
C PRO A 41 4.38 8.93 5.28
N GLN A 42 5.40 9.59 5.83
CA GLN A 42 6.80 9.41 5.42
C GLN A 42 7.28 7.98 5.67
N ARG A 43 6.97 7.41 6.84
CA ARG A 43 7.31 6.01 7.13
C ARG A 43 6.55 5.02 6.25
N ALA A 44 5.29 5.32 5.90
CA ALA A 44 4.53 4.48 5.00
C ALA A 44 5.15 4.47 3.59
N LEU A 45 5.65 5.62 3.11
CA LEU A 45 6.36 5.73 1.84
C LEU A 45 7.67 4.92 1.86
N GLU A 46 8.50 5.09 2.91
CA GLU A 46 9.74 4.33 3.09
C GLU A 46 9.52 2.81 3.12
N ASN A 47 8.38 2.36 3.65
CA ASN A 47 8.01 0.94 3.71
C ASN A 47 7.28 0.45 2.44
N GLY A 48 7.11 1.29 1.41
CA GLY A 48 6.46 0.92 0.15
C GLY A 48 4.95 0.68 0.27
N LEU A 49 4.29 1.23 1.30
CA LEU A 49 2.83 1.16 1.46
C LEU A 49 2.07 2.23 0.69
N ILE A 50 2.74 3.34 0.38
CA ILE A 50 2.23 4.44 -0.46
C ILE A 50 3.32 4.85 -1.44
N HIS A 51 2.95 5.54 -2.52
CA HIS A 51 3.87 5.89 -3.60
C HIS A 51 4.37 7.33 -3.56
N GLU A 52 3.61 8.23 -2.90
CA GLU A 52 3.97 9.64 -2.80
C GLU A 52 3.30 10.29 -1.57
N VAL A 53 3.86 11.41 -1.11
CA VAL A 53 3.30 12.25 -0.04
C VAL A 53 3.07 13.67 -0.58
N ALA A 54 2.03 14.33 -0.08
CA ALA A 54 1.73 15.74 -0.34
C ALA A 54 1.73 16.52 0.98
N ALA A 55 2.07 17.80 0.94
CA ALA A 55 2.07 18.70 2.10
C ALA A 55 0.66 19.15 2.48
N THR A 56 -0.25 19.25 1.50
CA THR A 56 -1.64 19.67 1.70
C THR A 56 -2.63 18.72 1.03
N ARG A 57 -3.90 18.86 1.40
CA ARG A 57 -4.98 18.06 0.79
C ARG A 57 -5.22 18.48 -0.65
N GLU A 58 -5.10 19.76 -0.94
CA GLU A 58 -5.26 20.34 -2.27
C GLU A 58 -4.19 19.77 -3.21
N GLU A 59 -2.92 19.81 -2.78
CA GLU A 59 -1.80 19.23 -3.51
C GLU A 59 -1.98 17.71 -3.72
N MET A 60 -2.49 16.98 -2.72
CA MET A 60 -2.78 15.55 -2.85
C MET A 60 -3.76 15.27 -4.01
N LEU A 61 -4.82 16.08 -4.13
CA LEU A 61 -5.82 15.91 -5.18
C LEU A 61 -5.30 16.32 -6.56
N GLU A 62 -4.45 17.35 -6.63
CA GLU A 62 -3.78 17.75 -7.87
C GLU A 62 -2.84 16.65 -8.38
N LYS A 63 -1.98 16.11 -7.49
CA LYS A 63 -1.09 14.99 -7.80
C LYS A 63 -1.84 13.73 -8.23
N ALA A 64 -2.94 13.41 -7.54
CA ALA A 64 -3.77 12.26 -7.90
C ALA A 64 -4.36 12.39 -9.32
N ARG A 65 -4.86 13.56 -9.70
CA ARG A 65 -5.36 13.82 -11.05
C ARG A 65 -4.24 13.75 -12.09
N ALA A 66 -3.12 14.41 -11.83
CA ALA A 66 -1.95 14.36 -12.72
C ALA A 66 -1.44 12.92 -12.91
N PHE A 67 -1.45 12.10 -11.86
CA PHE A 67 -1.09 10.68 -11.95
C PHE A 67 -2.06 9.91 -12.85
N ILE A 68 -3.37 10.13 -12.74
CA ILE A 68 -4.37 9.49 -13.60
C ILE A 68 -4.19 9.92 -15.06
N ASP A 69 -4.01 11.21 -15.31
CA ASP A 69 -3.82 11.74 -16.67
C ASP A 69 -2.53 11.18 -17.33
N ALA A 70 -1.48 10.97 -16.54
CA ALA A 70 -0.22 10.38 -16.99
C ALA A 70 -0.27 8.85 -17.12
N ASN A 71 -1.20 8.16 -16.45
CA ASN A 71 -1.33 6.70 -16.43
C ASN A 71 -2.78 6.30 -16.82
N PRO A 72 -3.14 6.39 -18.11
CA PRO A 72 -4.50 6.13 -18.57
C PRO A 72 -4.92 4.66 -18.44
N GLU A 73 -3.95 3.73 -18.33
CA GLU A 73 -4.21 2.32 -18.09
C GLU A 73 -4.12 2.00 -16.60
N SER A 74 -5.16 1.35 -16.07
CA SER A 74 -5.21 0.93 -14.67
C SER A 74 -5.03 -0.58 -14.58
N GLN A 75 -3.81 -1.01 -14.24
CA GLN A 75 -3.47 -2.41 -14.02
C GLN A 75 -2.52 -2.53 -12.82
N GLN A 76 -2.79 -3.48 -11.93
CA GLN A 76 -1.87 -3.75 -10.81
C GLN A 76 -0.67 -4.55 -11.28
N PRO A 77 0.51 -4.42 -10.64
CA PRO A 77 1.71 -5.15 -11.04
C PRO A 77 1.53 -6.68 -11.09
N TRP A 78 0.71 -7.23 -10.18
CA TRP A 78 0.42 -8.67 -10.13
C TRP A 78 -0.60 -9.16 -11.16
N ASP A 79 -1.30 -8.26 -11.85
CA ASP A 79 -2.23 -8.61 -12.93
C ASP A 79 -1.52 -8.64 -14.29
N VAL A 80 -0.25 -8.24 -14.36
CA VAL A 80 0.57 -8.31 -15.57
C VAL A 80 0.96 -9.77 -15.84
N LYS A 81 0.79 -10.22 -17.08
CA LYS A 81 1.16 -11.57 -17.50
C LYS A 81 2.65 -11.83 -17.22
N GLY A 82 2.94 -12.89 -16.47
CA GLY A 82 4.30 -13.29 -16.13
C GLY A 82 4.81 -12.76 -14.79
N TYR A 83 3.98 -12.07 -14.00
CA TYR A 83 4.28 -11.75 -12.61
C TYR A 83 4.61 -13.01 -11.80
N ARG A 84 5.64 -12.94 -10.95
CA ARG A 84 6.14 -14.04 -10.11
C ARG A 84 6.57 -13.51 -8.75
#